data_AF-A0ABD1W261-F1
#
_entry.id   AF-A0ABD1W261-F1
#
_cell.length_a   1.000
_cell.length_b   1.000
_cell.length_c   1.000
_cell.angle_alpha   90.00
_cell.angle_beta   90.00
_cell.angle_gamma   90.00
#
_symmetry.space_group_name_H-M   'P 1'
#
loop_
_entity.id
_entity.type
_entity.pdbx_description
1 polymer ?
#
loop_
_entity_poly.entity_id
_entity_poly.type
_entity_poly.pdbx_seq_one_letter_code
_entity_poly.pdbx_strand_id
1 'polypeptide(L)'
;MAGLMVESATNMLDRWSALINSGKPEIDFEKEIINTVGEIIAKTGFGISYESGQEVFEKLRELQIILFKSNKYEGVPFSKFMNPKQTLKARKLGNEIDSLLVSIINDRLESNKGHPQNDMLSLLLAKKDVVGRPGTTFTTREHGEIRTNIRNGKYKKRD
;
A
#
# COMPACT_ATOMS: atom_id res chain seq x y z
N MET A 1 -12.02 7.46 11.10
CA MET A 1 -11.73 6.19 10.39
C MET A 1 -12.94 5.27 10.31
N ALA A 2 -13.55 4.84 11.42
CA ALA A 2 -14.70 3.93 11.38
C ALA A 2 -15.89 4.44 10.52
N GLY A 3 -16.17 5.74 10.53
CA GLY A 3 -17.22 6.34 9.69
C GLY A 3 -17.00 6.13 8.19
N LEU A 4 -15.77 6.30 7.70
CA LEU A 4 -15.43 6.07 6.28
C LEU A 4 -15.54 4.59 5.89
N MET A 5 -15.25 3.68 6.82
CA MET A 5 -15.42 2.24 6.61
C MET A 5 -16.90 1.87 6.48
N VAL A 6 -17.74 2.42 7.37
CA VAL A 6 -19.20 2.21 7.32
C VAL A 6 -19.79 2.80 6.05
N GLU A 7 -19.36 4.00 5.65
CA GLU A 7 -19.79 4.65 4.41
C GLU A 7 -19.45 3.79 3.18
N SER A 8 -18.19 3.36 3.02
CA SER A 8 -17.80 2.52 1.89
C SER A 8 -18.51 1.16 1.87
N ALA A 9 -18.74 0.55 3.04
CA ALA A 9 -19.50 -0.70 3.13
C ALA A 9 -20.99 -0.51 2.79
N THR A 10 -21.58 0.62 3.18
CA THR A 10 -22.97 0.96 2.85
C THR A 10 -23.10 1.18 1.34
N ASN A 11 -22.20 1.96 0.74
CA ASN A 11 -22.15 2.16 -0.72
C ASN A 11 -22.02 0.83 -1.49
N MET A 12 -21.23 -0.12 -0.98
CA MET A 12 -21.13 -1.46 -1.56
C MET A 12 -22.48 -2.21 -1.53
N LEU A 13 -23.15 -2.20 -0.38
CA LEU A 13 -24.47 -2.85 -0.23
C LEU A 13 -25.55 -2.18 -1.09
N ASP A 14 -25.50 -0.87 -1.26
CA ASP A 14 -26.41 -0.13 -2.14
C ASP A 14 -26.20 -0.52 -3.60
N ARG A 15 -24.94 -0.64 -4.05
CA ARG A 15 -24.62 -1.14 -5.40
C ARG A 15 -25.14 -2.56 -5.62
N TRP A 16 -24.97 -3.44 -4.65
CA TRP A 16 -25.46 -4.82 -4.74
C TRP A 16 -26.99 -4.88 -4.79
N SER A 17 -27.65 -4.09 -3.95
CA SER A 17 -29.11 -3.97 -3.93
C SER A 17 -29.63 -3.46 -5.27
N ALA A 18 -28.98 -2.46 -5.87
CA ALA A 18 -29.32 -1.95 -7.20
C ALA A 18 -29.13 -3.00 -8.31
N LEU A 19 -28.06 -3.80 -8.25
CA LEU A 19 -27.80 -4.88 -9.22
C LEU A 19 -28.86 -5.98 -9.12
N ILE A 20 -29.22 -6.39 -7.91
CA ILE A 20 -30.28 -7.39 -7.67
C ILE A 20 -31.62 -6.87 -8.21
N ASN A 21 -31.97 -5.61 -7.90
CA ASN A 21 -33.21 -4.98 -8.37
C ASN A 21 -33.23 -4.81 -9.90
N SER A 22 -32.07 -4.72 -10.55
CA SER A 22 -31.94 -4.63 -12.01
C SER A 22 -32.11 -5.98 -12.74
N GLY A 23 -32.36 -7.07 -12.00
CA GLY A 23 -32.52 -8.41 -12.57
C GLY A 23 -31.21 -9.05 -13.01
N LYS A 24 -30.05 -8.54 -12.56
CA LYS A 24 -28.75 -9.18 -12.79
C LYS A 24 -28.51 -10.24 -11.70
N PRO A 25 -28.38 -11.53 -12.07
CA PRO A 25 -28.29 -12.62 -11.09
C PRO A 25 -26.89 -12.84 -10.53
N GLU A 26 -25.85 -12.28 -11.16
CA GLU A 26 -24.45 -12.57 -10.81
C GLU A 26 -23.73 -11.32 -10.30
N ILE A 27 -23.16 -11.46 -9.10
CA ILE A 27 -22.28 -10.48 -8.48
C ILE A 27 -20.93 -11.16 -8.30
N ASP A 28 -19.89 -10.54 -8.84
CA ASP A 28 -18.50 -10.91 -8.54
C ASP A 28 -18.14 -10.37 -7.16
N PHE A 29 -18.34 -11.22 -6.14
CA PHE A 29 -18.05 -10.90 -4.75
C PHE A 29 -16.59 -10.53 -4.52
N GLU A 30 -15.65 -11.20 -5.18
CA GLU A 30 -14.21 -10.95 -5.00
C GLU A 30 -13.87 -9.53 -5.45
N LYS A 31 -14.30 -9.16 -6.67
CA LYS A 31 -14.05 -7.84 -7.23
C LYS A 31 -14.67 -6.73 -6.39
N GLU A 32 -15.92 -6.92 -5.95
CA GLU A 32 -16.64 -5.92 -5.16
C GLU A 32 -16.02 -5.68 -3.78
N ILE A 33 -15.63 -6.75 -3.09
CA ILE A 33 -14.95 -6.65 -1.79
C ILE A 33 -13.60 -5.97 -1.96
N ILE A 34 -12.82 -6.37 -2.97
CA ILE A 34 -11.51 -5.79 -3.26
C ILE A 34 -11.63 -4.29 -3.53
N ASN A 35 -12.60 -3.87 -4.34
CA ASN A 35 -12.84 -2.47 -4.64
C ASN A 35 -13.19 -1.69 -3.36
N THR A 36 -14.06 -2.25 -2.52
CA THR A 36 -14.49 -1.62 -1.28
C THR A 36 -13.35 -1.46 -0.28
N VAL A 37 -12.50 -2.48 -0.13
CA VAL A 37 -11.29 -2.40 0.69
C VAL A 37 -10.30 -1.38 0.13
N GLY A 38 -10.13 -1.35 -1.19
CA GLY A 38 -9.30 -0.35 -1.86
C GLY A 38 -9.78 1.07 -1.60
N GLU A 39 -11.09 1.31 -1.65
CA GLU A 39 -11.70 2.61 -1.33
C GLU A 39 -11.46 3.01 0.13
N ILE A 40 -11.60 2.06 1.06
CA ILE A 40 -11.32 2.30 2.48
C ILE A 40 -9.86 2.70 2.68
N ILE A 41 -8.90 1.99 2.08
CA ILE A 41 -7.47 2.30 2.22
C ILE A 41 -7.16 3.66 1.58
N ALA A 42 -7.71 3.95 0.40
CA ALA A 42 -7.54 5.24 -0.27
C ALA A 42 -8.04 6.40 0.60
N LYS A 43 -9.27 6.31 1.12
CA LYS A 43 -9.90 7.34 1.94
C LYS A 43 -9.22 7.49 3.30
N THR A 44 -8.88 6.40 3.98
CA THR A 44 -8.34 6.45 5.35
C THR A 44 -6.82 6.66 5.39
N GLY A 45 -6.09 6.07 4.44
CA GLY A 45 -4.63 6.13 4.37
C GLY A 45 -4.13 7.41 3.71
N PHE A 46 -4.75 7.80 2.59
CA PHE A 46 -4.22 8.85 1.72
C PHE A 46 -5.18 10.05 1.57
N GLY A 47 -6.42 9.94 2.06
CA GLY A 47 -7.43 10.99 1.90
C GLY A 47 -7.90 11.16 0.46
N ILE A 48 -7.69 10.17 -0.41
CA ILE A 48 -8.01 10.21 -1.84
C ILE A 48 -9.20 9.29 -2.17
N SER A 49 -9.80 9.49 -3.35
CA SER A 49 -10.84 8.56 -3.84
C SER A 49 -10.21 7.25 -4.33
N TYR A 50 -11.03 6.20 -4.44
CA TYR A 50 -10.58 4.93 -4.99
C TYR A 50 -10.08 5.08 -6.43
N GLU A 51 -10.73 5.89 -7.27
CA GLU A 51 -10.31 6.05 -8.67
C GLU A 51 -8.88 6.61 -8.79
N SER A 52 -8.52 7.56 -7.92
CA SER A 52 -7.15 8.10 -7.88
C SER A 52 -6.11 7.09 -7.37
N GLY A 53 -6.53 6.14 -6.54
CA GLY A 53 -5.65 5.09 -5.99
C GLY A 53 -5.62 3.79 -6.83
N GLN A 54 -6.57 3.60 -7.75
CA GLN A 54 -6.78 2.34 -8.44
C GLN A 54 -5.53 1.86 -9.19
N GLU A 55 -4.86 2.76 -9.92
CA GLU A 55 -3.64 2.44 -10.66
C GLU A 55 -2.51 1.92 -9.74
N VAL A 56 -2.37 2.52 -8.54
CA VAL A 56 -1.38 2.09 -7.55
C VAL A 56 -1.70 0.69 -7.04
N PHE A 57 -2.97 0.43 -6.71
CA PHE A 57 -3.40 -0.88 -6.22
C PHE A 57 -3.26 -1.98 -7.27
N GLU A 58 -3.54 -1.69 -8.54
CA GLU A 58 -3.37 -2.62 -9.65
C GLU A 58 -1.89 -3.00 -9.84
N LYS A 59 -0.99 -2.01 -9.88
CA LYS A 59 0.46 -2.26 -9.98
C LYS A 59 0.99 -3.00 -8.74
N LEU A 60 0.50 -2.67 -7.54
CA LEU A 60 0.85 -3.39 -6.31
C LEU A 60 0.41 -4.86 -6.37
N ARG A 61 -0.78 -5.16 -6.90
CA ARG A 61 -1.24 -6.53 -7.11
C ARG A 61 -0.34 -7.28 -8.08
N GLU A 62 0.01 -6.67 -9.22
CA GLU A 62 0.93 -7.27 -10.18
C GLU A 62 2.28 -7.57 -9.55
N LEU A 63 2.82 -6.61 -8.78
CA LEU A 63 4.07 -6.78 -8.05
C LEU A 63 3.98 -7.94 -7.05
N GLN A 64 2.91 -8.02 -6.26
CA GLN A 64 2.67 -9.14 -5.33
C GLN A 64 2.66 -10.48 -6.06
N ILE A 65 1.95 -10.60 -7.18
CA ILE A 65 1.90 -11.85 -7.96
C ILE A 65 3.30 -12.27 -8.44
N ILE A 66 4.11 -11.31 -8.91
CA ILE A 66 5.49 -11.59 -9.34
C ILE A 66 6.34 -12.03 -8.15
N LEU A 67 6.26 -11.32 -7.03
CA LEU A 67 7.02 -11.64 -5.82
C LEU A 67 6.65 -13.03 -5.29
N PHE A 68 5.37 -13.37 -5.19
CA PHE A 68 4.91 -14.70 -4.76
C PHE A 68 5.36 -15.82 -5.71
N LYS A 69 5.36 -15.58 -7.03
CA LYS A 69 5.88 -16.55 -8.00
C LYS A 69 7.40 -16.75 -7.87
N SER A 70 8.13 -15.67 -7.59
CA SER A 70 9.59 -15.71 -7.43
C SER A 70 10.05 -16.31 -6.09
N ASN A 71 9.24 -16.15 -5.03
CA ASN A 71 9.51 -16.66 -3.68
C ASN A 71 9.50 -18.21 -3.60
N LYS A 72 8.89 -18.91 -4.56
CA LYS A 72 8.90 -20.39 -4.63
C LYS A 72 10.31 -21.02 -4.69
N TYR A 73 11.36 -20.23 -4.94
CA TYR A 73 12.73 -20.70 -5.08
C TYR A 73 13.68 -20.29 -3.93
N GLU A 74 13.16 -19.78 -2.80
CA GLU A 74 13.98 -19.26 -1.68
C GLU A 74 14.81 -20.31 -0.91
N GLY A 75 14.66 -21.60 -1.21
CA GLY A 75 15.49 -22.68 -0.62
C GLY A 75 16.59 -23.25 -1.51
N VAL A 76 16.70 -22.80 -2.77
CA VAL A 76 17.62 -23.40 -3.74
C VAL A 76 18.88 -22.54 -3.89
N PRO A 77 20.08 -23.06 -3.58
CA PRO A 77 21.33 -22.38 -3.93
C PRO A 77 21.31 -22.04 -5.42
N PHE A 78 21.67 -20.82 -5.81
CA PHE A 78 21.61 -20.29 -7.19
C PHE A 78 20.24 -19.84 -7.74
N SER A 79 19.16 -19.84 -6.97
CA SER A 79 17.84 -19.34 -7.43
C SER A 79 17.84 -17.88 -7.91
N LYS A 80 18.70 -17.04 -7.34
CA LYS A 80 18.90 -15.64 -7.75
C LYS A 80 19.39 -15.49 -9.20
N PHE A 81 20.07 -16.50 -9.75
CA PHE A 81 20.53 -16.50 -11.14
C PHE A 81 19.51 -17.09 -12.12
N MET A 82 18.49 -17.82 -11.63
CA MET A 82 17.50 -18.48 -12.47
C MET A 82 16.37 -17.55 -12.95
N ASN A 83 16.03 -16.49 -12.19
CA ASN A 83 14.89 -15.61 -12.50
C ASN A 83 15.23 -14.10 -12.64
N PRO A 84 16.27 -13.72 -13.41
CA PRO A 84 16.63 -12.30 -13.58
C PRO A 84 15.51 -11.49 -14.25
N LYS A 85 14.75 -12.09 -15.18
CA LYS A 85 13.63 -11.43 -15.86
C LYS A 85 12.50 -11.03 -14.89
N GLN A 86 12.16 -11.89 -13.93
CA GLN A 86 11.11 -11.58 -12.94
C GLN A 86 11.59 -10.50 -11.95
N THR A 87 12.85 -10.58 -11.54
CA THR A 87 13.47 -9.58 -10.67
C THR A 87 13.49 -8.19 -11.31
N LEU A 88 13.83 -8.11 -12.61
CA LEU A 88 13.79 -6.85 -13.36
C LEU A 88 12.37 -6.29 -13.48
N LYS A 89 11.38 -7.15 -13.78
CA LYS A 89 9.97 -6.74 -13.83
C LYS A 89 9.48 -6.22 -12.48
N ALA A 90 9.78 -6.92 -11.39
CA ALA A 90 9.43 -6.49 -10.04
C ALA A 90 10.07 -5.13 -9.69
N ARG A 91 11.35 -4.91 -10.05
CA ARG A 91 12.02 -3.61 -9.87
C ARG A 91 11.35 -2.49 -10.67
N LYS A 92 10.99 -2.76 -11.93
CA LYS A 92 10.30 -1.77 -12.78
C LYS A 92 8.96 -1.36 -12.17
N LEU A 93 8.15 -2.35 -11.78
CA LEU A 93 6.87 -2.11 -11.11
C LEU A 93 7.05 -1.35 -9.79
N GLY A 94 8.05 -1.70 -8.98
CA GLY A 94 8.36 -0.97 -7.75
C GLY A 94 8.66 0.51 -8.01
N ASN A 95 9.48 0.81 -9.01
CA ASN A 95 9.79 2.20 -9.37
C ASN A 95 8.55 2.97 -9.86
N GLU A 96 7.66 2.33 -10.62
CA GLU A 96 6.40 2.93 -11.07
C GLU A 96 5.47 3.24 -9.89
N ILE A 97 5.34 2.29 -8.95
CA ILE A 97 4.55 2.47 -7.72
C ILE A 97 5.11 3.61 -6.87
N ASP A 98 6.43 3.65 -6.66
CA ASP A 98 7.09 4.73 -5.92
C ASP A 98 6.82 6.09 -6.56
N SER A 99 6.89 6.18 -7.90
CA SER A 99 6.58 7.41 -8.63
C SER A 99 5.13 7.87 -8.41
N LEU A 100 4.17 6.94 -8.47
CA LEU A 100 2.76 7.26 -8.25
C LEU A 100 2.50 7.71 -6.82
N LEU A 101 3.08 7.01 -5.82
CA LEU A 101 2.94 7.39 -4.42
C LEU A 101 3.54 8.76 -4.14
N VAL A 102 4.69 9.09 -4.74
CA VAL A 102 5.30 10.43 -4.63
C VAL A 102 4.39 11.49 -5.26
N SER A 103 3.74 11.21 -6.38
CA SER A 103 2.74 12.12 -6.97
C SER A 103 1.61 12.40 -5.99
N ILE A 104 1.01 11.36 -5.41
CA ILE A 104 -0.07 11.49 -4.42
C ILE A 104 0.37 12.35 -3.23
N ILE A 105 1.60 12.15 -2.73
CA ILE A 105 2.14 12.94 -1.63
C ILE A 105 2.31 14.41 -2.03
N ASN A 106 2.84 14.69 -3.23
CA ASN A 106 3.05 16.05 -3.71
C ASN A 106 1.72 16.78 -3.95
N ASP A 107 0.76 16.13 -4.59
CA ASP A 107 -0.59 16.67 -4.81
C ASP A 107 -1.26 17.00 -3.46
N ARG A 108 -1.01 16.17 -2.45
CA ARG A 108 -1.47 16.43 -1.09
C ARG A 108 -0.78 17.63 -0.46
N LEU A 109 0.54 17.76 -0.56
CA LEU A 109 1.28 18.90 -0.02
C LEU A 109 0.82 20.23 -0.63
N GLU A 110 0.52 20.24 -1.92
CA GLU A 110 0.00 21.41 -2.61
C GLU A 110 -1.45 21.74 -2.20
N SER A 111 -2.30 20.74 -2.03
CA SER A 111 -3.70 20.92 -1.62
C SER A 111 -3.90 21.20 -0.12
N ASN A 112 -2.93 20.85 0.74
CA ASN A 112 -3.02 21.00 2.20
C ASN A 112 -2.75 22.44 2.69
N LYS A 113 -2.57 23.42 1.79
CA LYS A 113 -2.30 24.84 2.12
C LYS A 113 -3.50 25.58 2.77
N GLY A 114 -4.62 24.91 3.05
CA GLY A 114 -5.81 25.58 3.62
C GLY A 114 -6.82 24.71 4.39
N HIS A 115 -6.74 23.37 4.33
CA HIS A 115 -7.67 22.49 5.04
C HIS A 115 -6.98 21.28 5.65
N PRO A 116 -6.87 21.19 6.99
CA PRO A 116 -6.31 20.03 7.65
C PRO A 116 -7.24 18.83 7.42
N GLN A 117 -6.76 17.82 6.67
CA GLN A 117 -7.38 16.50 6.66
C GLN A 117 -6.89 15.68 7.85
N ASN A 118 -7.74 14.76 8.30
CA ASN A 118 -7.47 13.82 9.40
C ASN A 118 -7.27 12.40 8.86
N ASP A 119 -6.44 12.26 7.82
CA ASP A 119 -6.04 10.97 7.25
C ASP A 119 -4.63 10.56 7.77
N MET A 120 -4.22 9.32 7.50
CA MET A 120 -2.90 8.87 7.97
C MET A 120 -1.73 9.65 7.35
N LEU A 121 -1.79 9.97 6.05
CA LEU A 121 -0.73 10.66 5.34
C LEU A 121 -0.50 12.08 5.88
N SER A 122 -1.57 12.83 6.12
CA SER A 122 -1.54 14.18 6.73
C SER A 122 -0.94 14.16 8.13
N LEU A 123 -1.24 13.15 8.95
CA LEU A 123 -0.58 12.95 10.25
C LEU A 123 0.93 12.68 10.11
N LEU A 124 1.34 11.90 9.11
CA LEU A 124 2.75 11.63 8.83
C LEU A 124 3.49 12.88 8.33
N LEU A 125 2.85 13.68 7.47
CA LEU A 125 3.40 14.93 6.95
C LEU A 125 3.54 15.99 8.06
N ALA A 126 2.51 16.18 8.89
CA ALA A 126 2.55 17.12 10.01
C ALA A 126 3.69 16.80 11.01
N LYS A 127 3.96 15.51 11.25
CA LYS A 127 5.08 15.10 12.10
C LYS A 127 6.45 15.47 11.52
N LYS A 128 6.61 15.46 10.18
CA LYS A 128 7.88 15.82 9.53
C LYS A 128 8.25 17.28 9.81
N ASP A 129 7.28 18.18 9.84
CA ASP A 129 7.51 19.60 10.16
C ASP A 129 7.91 19.81 11.62
N VAL A 130 7.44 18.96 12.54
CA VAL A 130 7.85 18.98 13.96
C VAL A 130 9.30 18.47 14.16
N VAL A 131 9.78 17.56 13.29
CA VAL A 131 11.15 17.02 13.34
C VAL A 131 12.22 18.04 12.93
N GLY A 132 11.82 19.21 12.39
CA GLY A 132 12.71 20.37 12.22
C GLY A 132 13.17 21.03 13.54
N ARG A 133 12.62 20.62 14.69
CA ARG A 133 13.08 21.04 16.03
C ARG A 133 14.12 20.03 16.54
N PRO A 134 15.29 20.47 17.07
CA PRO A 134 16.40 19.57 17.39
C PRO A 134 16.04 18.73 18.61
N GLY A 135 15.48 17.54 18.40
CA GLY A 135 15.06 16.69 19.51
C GLY A 135 14.56 15.29 19.17
N THR A 136 14.06 15.03 17.95
CA THR A 136 13.58 13.68 17.62
C THR A 136 14.05 13.23 16.24
N THR A 137 15.35 13.05 16.09
CA THR A 137 15.92 12.20 15.04
C THR A 137 15.55 10.76 15.40
N PHE A 138 14.57 10.16 14.71
CA PHE A 138 14.50 8.70 14.64
C PHE A 138 15.73 8.25 13.88
N THR A 139 16.78 7.94 14.64
CA THR A 139 18.07 7.57 14.11
C THR A 139 17.89 6.38 13.16
N THR A 140 18.39 6.53 11.95
CA THR A 140 18.66 5.53 10.91
C THR A 140 19.55 4.35 11.40
N ARG A 141 19.75 4.19 12.70
CA ARG A 141 20.56 3.15 13.35
C ARG A 141 19.88 1.78 13.39
N GLU A 142 18.55 1.72 13.37
CA GLU A 142 17.80 0.44 13.39
C GLU A 142 17.86 -0.33 12.04
N HIS A 143 18.02 0.37 10.92
CA HIS A 143 18.07 -0.28 9.59
C HIS A 143 19.40 -1.01 9.31
N GLY A 144 20.47 -0.66 10.03
CA GLY A 144 21.77 -1.31 9.91
C GLY A 144 21.79 -2.71 10.52
N GLU A 145 21.11 -2.92 11.65
CA GLU A 145 21.13 -4.18 12.39
C GLU A 145 20.21 -5.24 11.79
N ILE A 146 19.07 -4.83 11.20
CA ILE A 146 18.17 -5.78 10.53
C ILE A 146 18.83 -6.34 9.25
N ARG A 147 19.58 -5.50 8.51
CA ARG A 147 20.31 -5.94 7.32
C ARG A 147 21.50 -6.86 7.61
N THR A 148 22.14 -6.74 8.77
CA THR A 148 23.25 -7.64 9.16
C THR A 148 22.74 -8.92 9.82
N ASN A 149 21.66 -8.87 10.60
CA ASN A 149 21.08 -10.07 11.22
C ASN A 149 20.44 -11.03 10.21
N ILE A 150 19.79 -10.51 9.16
CA ILE A 150 19.27 -11.35 8.07
C ILE A 150 20.40 -11.94 7.22
N ARG A 151 21.53 -11.23 7.08
CA ARG A 151 22.71 -11.72 6.33
C ARG A 151 23.49 -12.81 7.08
N ASN A 152 23.41 -12.83 8.42
CA ASN A 152 24.21 -13.72 9.27
C ASN A 152 23.41 -14.85 9.94
N GLY A 153 22.11 -15.01 9.64
CA GLY A 153 21.33 -16.18 10.08
C GLY A 153 21.21 -16.38 11.59
N LYS A 154 21.46 -15.35 12.41
CA LYS A 154 21.38 -15.46 13.87
C LYS A 154 19.97 -15.14 14.36
N TYR A 155 19.10 -16.15 14.35
CA TYR A 155 17.92 -16.12 15.20
C TYR A 155 18.37 -16.38 16.64
N LYS A 156 18.39 -15.32 17.46
CA LYS A 156 18.54 -15.45 18.91
C LYS A 156 17.28 -16.14 19.45
N LYS A 157 17.38 -17.43 19.77
CA LYS A 157 16.38 -18.11 20.62
C LYS A 157 16.29 -17.30 21.92
N ARG A 158 15.09 -16.86 22.25
CA ARG A 158 14.74 -16.39 23.59
C ARG A 158 14.38 -17.65 24.38
N ASP A 159 15.17 -17.93 25.41
CA ASP A 159 14.73 -18.72 26.56
C ASP A 159 13.88 -17.81 27.47
#